data_AF-A0A1F9TU22-F1
#
_entry.id   AF-A0A1F9TU22-F1
#
_cell.length_a   1.000
_cell.length_b   1.000
_cell.length_c   1.000
_cell.angle_alpha   90.00
_cell.angle_beta   90.00
_cell.angle_gamma   90.00
#
_symmetry.space_group_name_H-M   'P 1'
#
loop_
_entity.id
_entity.type
_entity.pdbx_description
1 polymer ?
#
loop_
_entity_poly.entity_id
_entity_poly.type
_entity_poly.pdbx_seq_one_letter_code
_entity_poly.pdbx_strand_id
1 'polypeptide(L)'
;MSWKISDWMAGGFRAEREDGEMVFIYRRPSWGTGLAGLKTFFELRSRGRLVGRISSEASWRPRVRAEWLAETDRPLNETDLLEIAEALKF
;
A
#
# COMPACT_ATOMS: atom_id res chain seq x y z
N MET A 1 -10.27 11.81 3.18
CA MET A 1 -10.59 11.18 4.49
C MET A 1 -9.26 10.70 5.08
N SER A 2 -9.18 10.27 6.35
CA SER A 2 -7.87 9.89 6.91
C SER A 2 -7.82 8.41 7.27
N TRP A 3 -6.92 7.68 6.61
CA TRP A 3 -6.59 6.30 6.96
C TRP A 3 -5.68 6.27 8.19
N LYS A 4 -6.08 5.51 9.22
CA LYS A 4 -5.26 5.30 10.41
C LYS A 4 -4.33 4.13 10.18
N ILE A 5 -3.02 4.40 10.13
CA ILE A 5 -1.98 3.38 10.00
C ILE A 5 -1.56 2.88 11.39
N SER A 6 -1.45 1.57 11.53
CA SER A 6 -0.97 0.88 12.73
C SER A 6 -0.01 -0.24 12.34
N ASP A 7 0.96 -0.55 13.18
CA ASP A 7 1.89 -1.66 12.92
C ASP A 7 1.15 -3.00 12.95
N TRP A 8 1.48 -3.89 12.02
CA TRP A 8 0.89 -5.22 11.97
C TRP A 8 1.87 -6.24 11.39
N MET A 9 2.40 -7.11 12.27
CA MET A 9 3.34 -8.20 11.98
C MET A 9 4.65 -7.78 11.30
N ALA A 10 5.80 -7.99 11.95
CA ALA A 10 7.15 -8.02 11.37
C ALA A 10 7.41 -7.09 10.15
N GLY A 11 7.08 -5.80 10.27
CA GLY A 11 7.32 -4.79 9.22
C GLY A 11 6.19 -4.59 8.20
N GLY A 12 5.02 -5.18 8.43
CA GLY A 12 3.76 -4.84 7.77
C GLY A 12 2.96 -3.80 8.57
N PHE A 13 1.93 -3.26 7.91
CA PHE A 13 1.03 -2.26 8.49
C PHE A 13 -0.43 -2.64 8.25
N ARG A 14 -1.31 -2.10 9.08
CA ARG A 14 -2.75 -2.13 8.89
C ARG A 14 -3.25 -0.69 8.77
N ALA A 15 -3.96 -0.41 7.69
CA ALA A 15 -4.70 0.83 7.47
C ALA A 15 -6.18 0.59 7.75
N GLU A 16 -6.78 1.45 8.57
CA GLU A 16 -8.18 1.38 8.95
C GLU A 16 -8.87 2.72 8.66
N ARG A 17 -10.06 2.66 8.04
CA ARG A 17 -10.91 3.81 7.73
C ARG A 17 -12.05 3.90 8.75
N GLU A 18 -12.64 5.08 8.91
CA GLU A 18 -13.69 5.36 9.91
C GLU A 18 -14.95 4.48 9.78
N ASP A 19 -15.22 3.96 8.58
CA ASP A 19 -16.33 3.04 8.31
C ASP A 19 -16.02 1.57 8.66
N GLY A 20 -14.84 1.31 9.22
CA GLY A 20 -14.38 -0.03 9.60
C GLY A 20 -13.74 -0.82 8.45
N GLU A 21 -13.57 -0.22 7.27
CA GLU A 21 -12.80 -0.85 6.20
C GLU A 21 -11.32 -0.95 6.57
N MET A 22 -10.75 -2.11 6.26
CA MET A 22 -9.37 -2.44 6.62
C MET A 22 -8.58 -2.88 5.39
N VAL A 23 -7.38 -2.33 5.29
CA VAL A 23 -6.37 -2.71 4.31
C VAL A 23 -5.11 -3.13 5.02
N PHE A 24 -4.59 -4.25 4.56
CA PHE A 24 -3.43 -4.92 5.11
C PHE A 24 -2.24 -4.73 4.18
N ILE A 25 -1.19 -4.10 4.69
CA ILE A 25 -0.05 -3.62 3.92
C ILE A 25 1.14 -4.50 4.24
N TYR A 26 1.56 -5.31 3.26
CA TYR A 26 2.67 -6.24 3.42
C TYR A 26 3.91 -5.66 2.77
N ARG A 27 4.99 -5.47 3.55
CA ARG A 27 6.29 -5.16 2.97
C ARG A 27 6.79 -6.38 2.22
N ARG A 28 7.09 -6.20 0.94
CA ARG A 28 7.61 -7.28 0.09
C ARG A 28 9.01 -6.90 -0.39
N PRO A 29 9.93 -7.87 -0.44
CA PRO A 29 11.23 -7.63 -1.02
C PRO A 29 11.09 -7.44 -2.55
N SER A 30 11.92 -6.59 -3.14
CA SER A 30 11.85 -6.20 -4.56
C SER A 30 12.50 -7.20 -5.52
N TRP A 31 13.19 -8.23 -5.01
CA TRP A 31 13.75 -9.32 -5.83
C TRP A 31 12.67 -10.21 -6.45
N GLY A 32 12.82 -10.57 -7.72
CA GLY A 32 11.92 -11.49 -8.43
C GLY A 32 10.61 -10.89 -8.96
N THR A 33 10.34 -9.59 -8.75
CA THR A 33 9.14 -8.90 -9.26
C THR A 33 9.41 -8.03 -10.51
N GLY A 34 10.65 -8.01 -11.01
CA GLY A 34 11.07 -7.08 -12.06
C GLY A 34 11.26 -5.64 -11.59
N LEU A 35 11.11 -5.36 -10.29
CA LEU A 35 11.18 -4.04 -9.67
C LEU A 35 12.51 -3.82 -8.92
N ALA A 36 13.61 -4.35 -9.44
CA ALA A 36 14.94 -4.16 -8.88
C ALA A 36 15.29 -2.66 -8.85
N GLY A 37 15.74 -2.15 -7.69
CA GLY A 37 16.05 -0.73 -7.50
C GLY A 37 14.99 0.10 -6.77
N LEU A 38 13.86 -0.49 -6.37
CA LEU A 38 12.94 0.16 -5.42
C LEU A 38 13.49 0.12 -4.00
N LYS A 39 13.37 1.24 -3.28
CA LYS A 39 13.71 1.36 -1.84
C LYS A 39 12.68 0.64 -0.99
N THR A 40 11.40 0.78 -1.36
CA THR A 40 10.29 0.17 -0.62
C THR A 40 9.23 -0.34 -1.59
N PHE A 41 8.68 -1.52 -1.30
CA PHE A 41 7.61 -2.13 -2.06
C PHE A 41 6.60 -2.77 -1.09
N PHE A 42 5.33 -2.43 -1.27
CA PHE A 42 4.21 -2.87 -0.45
C PHE A 42 3.10 -3.46 -1.31
N GLU A 43 2.55 -4.58 -0.86
CA GLU A 43 1.30 -5.13 -1.38
C GLU A 43 0.16 -4.83 -0.43
N LEU A 44 -0.92 -4.26 -0.96
CA LEU A 44 -2.10 -3.92 -0.21
C LEU A 44 -3.15 -4.99 -0.46
N ARG A 45 -3.66 -5.58 0.62
CA ARG A 45 -4.68 -6.61 0.57
C ARG A 45 -5.88 -6.21 1.39
N SER A 46 -7.06 -6.47 0.85
CA SER A 46 -8.32 -6.39 1.60
C SER A 46 -9.05 -7.72 1.46
N ARG A 47 -9.54 -8.24 2.59
CA ARG A 47 -10.26 -9.52 2.67
C ARG A 47 -9.52 -10.67 1.94
N GLY A 48 -8.19 -10.72 2.09
CA GLY A 48 -7.31 -11.74 1.49
C GLY A 48 -6.90 -11.50 0.04
N ARG A 49 -7.53 -10.57 -0.67
CA ARG A 49 -7.26 -10.29 -2.09
C ARG A 49 -6.33 -9.09 -2.27
N LEU A 50 -5.44 -9.15 -3.27
CA LEU A 50 -4.60 -8.00 -3.67
C LEU A 50 -5.51 -6.91 -4.24
N VAL A 51 -5.39 -5.69 -3.70
CA VAL A 51 -6.17 -4.52 -4.14
C VAL A 51 -5.28 -3.46 -4.78
N GLY A 52 -4.00 -3.41 -4.39
CA GLY A 52 -3.05 -2.51 -5.01
C GLY A 52 -1.64 -2.72 -4.52
N ARG A 53 -0.74 -1.89 -5.04
CA ARG A 53 0.67 -1.87 -4.68
C ARG A 53 1.13 -0.45 -4.43
N ILE A 54 2.04 -0.29 -3.49
CA ILE A 54 2.72 0.98 -3.26
C ILE A 54 4.22 0.73 -3.38
N SER A 55 4.90 1.56 -4.17
CA SER A 55 6.34 1.48 -4.38
C SER A 55 6.99 2.85 -4.27
N SER A 56 8.24 2.89 -3.82
CA SER A 56 9.10 4.08 -3.94
C SER A 56 10.44 3.76 -4.59
N GLU A 57 10.84 4.66 -5.48
CA GLU A 57 12.14 4.60 -6.14
C GLU A 57 13.29 4.87 -5.15
N ALA A 58 14.44 4.23 -5.37
CA ALA A 58 15.66 4.55 -4.64
C ALA A 58 16.34 5.80 -5.25
N SER A 59 15.79 6.98 -4.98
CA SER A 59 16.37 8.26 -5.40
C SER A 59 16.42 9.26 -4.23
N TRP A 60 17.17 10.35 -4.42
CA TRP A 60 17.29 11.42 -3.42
C TRP A 60 15.96 12.18 -3.17
N ARG A 61 15.02 12.10 -4.10
CA ARG A 61 13.61 12.51 -3.97
C ARG A 61 12.73 11.35 -4.46
N PRO A 62 12.44 10.37 -3.58
CA PRO A 62 11.70 9.17 -3.96
C PRO A 62 10.35 9.55 -4.56
N ARG A 63 10.07 9.06 -5.77
CA ARG A 63 8.72 9.12 -6.33
C ARG A 63 7.94 7.94 -5.78
N VAL A 64 6.83 8.23 -5.11
CA VAL A 64 5.88 7.23 -4.63
C VAL A 64 4.90 6.95 -5.76
N ARG A 65 4.69 5.66 -6.05
CA ARG A 65 3.71 5.18 -7.02
C ARG A 65 2.73 4.26 -6.31
N ALA A 66 1.45 4.59 -6.40
CA ALA A 66 0.35 3.73 -6.00
C ALA A 66 -0.28 3.12 -7.27
N GLU A 67 -0.46 1.81 -7.30
CA GLU A 67 -1.05 1.07 -8.42
C GLU A 67 -2.32 0.39 -7.93
N TRP A 68 -3.45 0.75 -8.53
CA TRP A 68 -4.75 0.12 -8.28
C TRP A 68 -4.90 -1.15 -9.13
N LEU A 69 -5.17 -2.29 -8.49
CA LEU A 69 -5.22 -3.61 -9.13
C LEU A 69 -6.54 -4.35 -8.97
N ALA A 70 -7.47 -3.83 -8.17
CA ALA A 70 -8.76 -4.49 -7.95
C ALA A 70 -9.79 -4.09 -9.03
N GLU A 71 -10.57 -5.08 -9.48
CA GLU A 71 -11.76 -4.81 -10.29
C GLU A 71 -12.82 -4.09 -9.44
N THR A 72 -13.53 -3.17 -10.09
CA THR A 72 -14.33 -2.02 -9.61
C THR A 72 -15.51 -2.29 -8.66
N ASP A 73 -15.65 -3.49 -8.10
CA ASP A 73 -16.81 -3.92 -7.31
C ASP A 73 -16.61 -3.83 -5.78
N ARG A 74 -15.73 -2.93 -5.31
CA ARG A 74 -15.36 -2.86 -3.89
C ARG A 74 -15.40 -1.44 -3.34
N PRO A 75 -15.59 -1.28 -2.01
CA PRO A 75 -15.63 0.04 -1.36
C PRO A 75 -14.29 0.79 -1.38
N LEU A 76 -13.22 0.13 -1.82
CA LEU A 76 -11.89 0.68 -2.01
C LEU A 76 -11.72 1.16 -3.45
N ASN A 77 -11.05 2.29 -3.63
CA ASN A 77 -10.72 2.85 -4.94
C ASN A 77 -9.27 3.36 -5.00
N GLU A 78 -8.89 3.94 -6.14
CA GLU A 78 -7.56 4.50 -6.36
C GLU A 78 -7.21 5.63 -5.38
N THR A 79 -8.18 6.48 -5.03
CA THR A 79 -8.00 7.58 -4.07
C THR A 79 -7.63 7.05 -2.69
N ASP A 80 -8.29 5.98 -2.22
CA ASP A 80 -7.95 5.35 -0.94
C ASP A 80 -6.50 4.88 -0.93
N LEU A 81 -6.00 4.36 -2.07
CA LEU A 81 -4.62 3.90 -2.19
C LEU A 81 -3.59 5.05 -2.12
N LEU A 82 -3.94 6.21 -2.68
CA LEU A 82 -3.11 7.42 -2.57
C LEU A 82 -3.10 7.97 -1.14
N GLU A 83 -4.26 8.00 -0.47
CA GLU A 83 -4.35 8.45 0.93
C GLU A 83 -3.55 7.53 1.88
N ILE A 84 -3.59 6.20 1.66
CA ILE A 84 -2.77 5.24 2.41
C ILE A 84 -1.28 5.48 2.13
N ALA A 85 -0.90 5.74 0.88
CA ALA A 85 0.49 6.01 0.51
C ALA A 85 1.02 7.29 1.21
N GLU A 86 0.20 8.34 1.27
CA GLU A 86 0.53 9.58 1.98
C GLU A 86 0.67 9.35 3.49
N ALA A 87 -0.24 8.57 4.09
CA ALA A 87 -0.24 8.28 5.52
C ALA A 87 0.97 7.43 5.97
N LEU A 88 1.54 6.61 5.08
CA LEU A 88 2.66 5.72 5.38
C LEU A 88 4.04 6.42 5.53
N LYS A 89 4.20 7.68 5.06
CA LYS A 89 5.36 8.57 5.30
C LYS A 89 6.77 7.91 5.29
N PHE A 90 7.12 7.13 4.25
CA PHE A 90 8.43 6.42 4.13
C PHE A 90 9.39 6.97 3.07
#